data_AF-A0A965RCL8-F1
#
_entry.id   AF-A0A965RCL8-F1
#
_cell.length_a   1.000
_cell.length_b   1.000
_cell.length_c   1.000
_cell.angle_alpha   90.00
_cell.angle_beta   90.00
_cell.angle_gamma   90.00
#
_symmetry.space_group_name_H-M   'P 1'
#
loop_
_entity.id
_entity.type
_entity.pdbx_description
1 polymer ?
#
loop_
_entity_poly.entity_id
_entity_poly.type
_entity_poly.pdbx_seq_one_letter_code
_entity_poly.pdbx_strand_id
1 'polypeptide(L)'
;ARIIDARRHPLASCFSNFKQHFAMGQLFSYGLENIGRFYRDYVELMAHYDAVLPGRVHRVIYERIVDDTEHEVRRLLDYCGLPFEDSCLRFYENDRVVRTASSEQVRRPIYKEGVDHWRNYEAWLDPLKRALGPVLDAYPDVPDFSPNT
;
A
#
# COMPACT_ATOMS: atom_id res chain seq x y z
N ALA A 1 2.40 20.92 -2.16
CA ALA A 1 3.13 19.65 -2.40
C ALA A 1 2.17 18.63 -2.99
N ARG A 2 2.67 17.60 -3.70
CA ARG A 2 1.89 16.46 -4.20
C ARG A 2 2.08 15.27 -3.27
N ILE A 3 1.02 14.52 -2.98
CA ILE A 3 1.07 13.31 -2.16
C ILE A 3 0.84 12.10 -3.08
N ILE A 4 1.70 11.09 -2.96
CA ILE A 4 1.54 9.79 -3.61
C ILE A 4 1.17 8.80 -2.52
N ASP A 5 -0.02 8.20 -2.64
CA ASP A 5 -0.58 7.27 -1.68
C ASP A 5 -0.53 5.86 -2.25
N ALA A 6 0.53 5.11 -1.93
CA ALA A 6 0.71 3.75 -2.41
C ALA A 6 -0.04 2.75 -1.49
N ARG A 7 -1.04 2.07 -2.06
CA ARG A 7 -1.87 1.09 -1.36
C ARG A 7 -1.78 -0.28 -1.98
N ARG A 8 -2.03 -1.27 -1.15
CA ARG A 8 -2.17 -2.67 -1.48
C ARG A 8 -3.24 -3.27 -0.58
N HIS A 9 -3.88 -4.36 -0.99
CA HIS A 9 -4.94 -5.03 -0.23
C HIS A 9 -4.64 -5.06 1.28
N PRO A 10 -5.56 -4.64 2.17
CA PRO A 10 -5.26 -4.42 3.59
C PRO A 10 -4.71 -5.67 4.28
N LEU A 11 -5.29 -6.86 4.01
CA LEU A 11 -4.78 -8.11 4.57
C LEU A 11 -3.38 -8.45 4.07
N ALA A 12 -3.08 -8.18 2.81
CA ALA A 12 -1.76 -8.43 2.24
C ALA A 12 -0.71 -7.50 2.87
N SER A 13 -1.04 -6.22 3.01
CA SER A 13 -0.17 -5.19 3.61
C SER A 13 0.10 -5.47 5.08
N CYS A 14 -0.95 -5.64 5.88
CA CYS A 14 -0.83 -5.87 7.31
C CYS A 14 -0.15 -7.21 7.61
N PHE A 15 -0.52 -8.29 6.92
CA PHE A 15 0.12 -9.60 7.14
C PHE A 15 1.61 -9.58 6.75
N SER A 16 1.97 -8.91 5.65
CA SER A 16 3.38 -8.78 5.25
C SER A 16 4.22 -8.06 6.30
N ASN A 17 3.67 -7.02 6.94
CA ASN A 17 4.34 -6.32 8.02
C ASN A 17 4.36 -7.15 9.32
N PHE A 18 3.29 -7.87 9.64
CA PHE A 18 3.21 -8.71 10.83
C PHE A 18 4.26 -9.81 10.85
N LYS A 19 4.47 -10.48 9.70
CA LYS A 19 5.45 -11.57 9.60
C LYS A 19 6.89 -11.10 9.39
N GLN A 20 7.11 -9.80 9.17
CA GLN A 20 8.44 -9.25 8.92
C GLN A 20 9.12 -8.91 10.24
N HIS A 21 10.32 -9.44 10.45
CA HIS A 21 11.16 -9.02 11.56
C HIS A 21 11.88 -7.71 11.21
N PHE A 22 11.45 -6.62 11.84
CA PHE A 22 12.07 -5.30 11.75
C PHE A 22 13.08 -5.10 12.88
N ALA A 23 14.25 -4.55 12.54
CA ALA A 23 15.32 -4.31 13.51
C ALA A 23 14.93 -3.31 14.62
N MET A 24 14.18 -2.25 14.30
CA MET A 24 13.63 -1.27 15.26
C MET A 24 12.42 -0.52 14.68
N GLY A 25 11.62 0.11 15.56
CA GLY A 25 10.64 1.15 15.21
C GLY A 25 9.22 0.67 14.90
N GLN A 26 9.03 -0.58 14.46
CA GLN A 26 7.73 -1.06 13.97
C GLN A 26 6.96 -1.92 14.96
N LEU A 27 6.89 -1.49 16.23
CA LEU A 27 6.21 -2.25 17.29
C LEU A 27 4.71 -2.47 17.01
N PHE A 28 4.08 -1.58 16.24
CA PHE A 28 2.68 -1.71 15.83
C PHE A 28 2.44 -2.95 14.97
N SER A 29 3.46 -3.50 14.30
CA SER A 29 3.29 -4.60 13.35
C SER A 29 3.13 -5.95 14.03
N TYR A 30 3.54 -6.13 15.29
CA TYR A 30 3.60 -7.43 15.96
C TYR A 30 2.33 -7.83 16.73
N GLY A 31 1.21 -7.16 16.46
CA GLY A 31 -0.11 -7.56 16.93
C GLY A 31 -1.14 -7.34 15.82
N LEU A 32 -1.90 -8.38 15.47
CA LEU A 32 -2.87 -8.34 14.37
C LEU A 32 -3.92 -7.21 14.55
N GLU A 33 -4.37 -6.99 15.78
CA GLU A 33 -5.29 -5.90 16.10
C GLU A 33 -4.60 -4.53 16.00
N ASN A 34 -3.37 -4.41 16.49
CA ASN A 34 -2.62 -3.16 16.49
C ASN A 34 -2.33 -2.69 15.06
N ILE A 35 -1.85 -3.59 14.20
CA ILE A 35 -1.58 -3.24 12.81
C ILE A 35 -2.87 -2.97 12.02
N GLY A 36 -3.96 -3.67 12.34
CA GLY A 36 -5.27 -3.40 11.74
C GLY A 36 -5.77 -2.00 12.09
N ARG A 37 -5.70 -1.60 13.36
CA ARG A 37 -6.06 -0.24 13.81
C ARG A 37 -5.16 0.81 13.17
N PHE A 38 -3.84 0.59 13.18
CA PHE A 38 -2.88 1.50 12.55
C PHE A 38 -3.18 1.72 11.06
N TYR A 39 -3.50 0.65 10.32
CA TYR A 39 -3.85 0.75 8.91
C TYR A 39 -5.19 1.49 8.72
N ARG A 40 -6.19 1.22 9.56
CA ARG A 40 -7.48 1.95 9.54
C ARG A 40 -7.28 3.45 9.75
N ASP A 41 -6.51 3.82 10.78
CA ASP A 41 -6.22 5.22 11.12
C ASP A 41 -5.45 5.92 9.98
N TYR A 42 -4.55 5.21 9.29
CA TYR A 42 -3.89 5.70 8.08
C TYR A 42 -4.89 5.96 6.94
N VAL A 43 -5.82 5.04 6.68
CA VAL A 43 -6.82 5.22 5.61
C VAL A 43 -7.77 6.37 5.93
N GLU A 44 -8.16 6.52 7.18
CA GLU A 44 -8.96 7.65 7.68
C GLU A 44 -8.22 8.99 7.51
N LEU A 45 -6.92 9.05 7.86
CA LEU A 45 -6.09 10.23 7.63
C LEU A 45 -6.02 10.61 6.14
N MET A 46 -5.87 9.61 5.26
CA MET A 46 -5.86 9.87 3.82
C MET A 46 -7.23 10.31 3.30
N ALA A 47 -8.33 9.80 3.86
CA ALA A 47 -9.68 10.26 3.56
C ALA A 47 -9.88 11.73 3.93
N HIS A 48 -9.35 12.13 5.10
CA HIS A 48 -9.34 13.53 5.51
C HIS A 48 -8.58 14.40 4.51
N TYR A 49 -7.40 13.98 4.03
CA TYR A 49 -6.66 14.73 3.01
C TYR A 49 -7.40 14.82 1.67
N ASP A 50 -8.11 13.76 1.25
CA ASP A 50 -8.95 13.83 0.05
C ASP A 50 -10.04 14.91 0.20
N ALA A 51 -10.63 15.05 1.40
CA ALA A 51 -11.67 16.03 1.68
C ALA A 51 -11.16 17.47 1.80
N VAL A 52 -10.06 17.70 2.53
CA VAL A 52 -9.56 19.06 2.80
C VAL A 52 -8.61 19.59 1.73
N LEU A 53 -8.05 18.71 0.89
CA LEU A 53 -7.05 19.03 -0.13
C LEU A 53 -7.36 18.30 -1.45
N PRO A 54 -8.52 18.57 -2.10
CA PRO A 54 -8.93 17.86 -3.29
C PRO A 54 -7.88 17.96 -4.41
N GLY A 55 -7.56 16.82 -5.03
CA GLY A 55 -6.56 16.71 -6.08
C GLY A 55 -5.10 16.75 -5.60
N ARG A 56 -4.83 16.76 -4.29
CA ARG A 56 -3.45 16.69 -3.74
C ARG A 56 -2.95 15.29 -3.44
N VAL A 57 -3.82 14.28 -3.54
CA VAL A 57 -3.48 12.87 -3.34
C VAL A 57 -3.66 12.12 -4.65
N HIS A 58 -2.61 11.42 -5.08
CA HIS A 58 -2.68 10.47 -6.17
C HIS A 58 -2.51 9.06 -5.61
N ARG A 59 -3.54 8.25 -5.74
CA ARG A 59 -3.57 6.90 -5.19
C ARG A 59 -3.04 5.89 -6.20
N VAL A 60 -2.00 5.17 -5.79
CA VAL A 60 -1.36 4.11 -6.56
C VAL A 60 -1.78 2.78 -5.96
N ILE A 61 -2.53 1.98 -6.70
CA ILE A 61 -2.97 0.65 -6.24
C ILE A 61 -1.99 -0.38 -6.78
N TYR A 62 -1.29 -1.08 -5.89
CA TYR A 62 -0.26 -2.05 -6.22
C TYR A 62 -0.74 -3.11 -7.21
N GLU A 63 -1.95 -3.62 -7.01
CA GLU A 63 -2.57 -4.62 -7.85
C GLU A 63 -2.80 -4.10 -9.29
N ARG A 64 -3.10 -2.80 -9.45
CA ARG A 64 -3.20 -2.16 -10.78
C ARG A 64 -1.81 -1.97 -11.41
N ILE A 65 -0.81 -1.56 -10.63
CA ILE A 65 0.59 -1.46 -11.09
C ILE A 65 1.12 -2.81 -11.59
N VAL A 66 0.75 -3.89 -10.90
CA VAL A 66 1.16 -5.25 -11.25
C VAL A 66 0.45 -5.75 -12.52
N ASP A 67 -0.77 -5.27 -12.79
CA ASP A 67 -1.55 -5.69 -13.96
C ASP A 67 -1.20 -4.88 -15.22
N ASP A 68 -1.03 -3.56 -15.09
CA ASP A 68 -0.63 -2.65 -16.16
C ASP A 68 0.36 -1.59 -15.63
N THR A 69 1.63 -1.99 -15.56
CA THR A 69 2.71 -1.14 -15.03
C THR A 69 2.88 0.14 -15.81
N GLU A 70 2.92 0.05 -17.14
CA GLU A 70 3.23 1.21 -17.96
C GLU A 70 2.14 2.27 -17.83
N HIS A 71 0.86 1.87 -17.89
CA HIS A 71 -0.26 2.78 -17.72
C HIS A 71 -0.20 3.50 -16.37
N GLU A 72 0.00 2.76 -15.28
CA GLU A 72 0.03 3.34 -13.94
C GLU A 72 1.26 4.23 -13.69
N VAL A 73 2.43 3.87 -14.24
CA VAL A 73 3.63 4.72 -14.20
C VAL A 73 3.40 6.03 -14.96
N ARG A 74 2.81 5.98 -16.15
CA ARG A 74 2.47 7.19 -16.93
C ARG A 74 1.51 8.09 -16.16
N ARG A 75 0.43 7.54 -15.60
CA ARG A 75 -0.52 8.29 -14.76
C ARG A 75 0.14 8.97 -13.55
N LEU A 76 1.06 8.27 -12.89
CA LEU A 76 1.81 8.82 -11.76
C LEU A 76 2.72 9.98 -12.18
N LEU A 77 3.43 9.83 -13.30
CA LEU A 77 4.32 10.86 -13.84
C LEU A 77 3.53 12.08 -14.33
N ASP A 78 2.40 11.88 -15.00
CA ASP A 78 1.48 12.94 -15.41
C ASP A 78 0.98 13.74 -14.21
N TYR A 79 0.56 13.05 -13.14
CA TYR A 79 0.18 13.70 -11.89
C TYR A 79 1.35 14.53 -11.32
N CYS A 80 2.57 14.01 -11.39
CA CYS A 80 3.80 14.68 -11.00
C CYS A 80 4.31 15.73 -12.02
N GLY A 81 3.66 15.90 -13.19
CA GLY A 81 4.15 16.78 -14.25
C GLY A 81 5.57 16.45 -14.69
N LEU A 82 5.93 15.16 -14.69
CA LEU A 82 7.23 14.66 -15.11
C LEU A 82 7.10 13.93 -16.45
N PRO A 83 8.11 13.99 -17.33
CA PRO A 83 8.10 13.23 -18.57
C PRO A 83 8.25 11.73 -18.28
N PHE A 84 7.68 10.90 -19.16
CA PHE A 84 7.92 9.47 -19.15
C PHE A 84 9.26 9.12 -19.80
N GLU A 85 10.00 8.22 -19.17
CA GLU A 85 11.21 7.59 -19.71
C GLU A 85 11.07 6.07 -19.64
N ASP A 86 11.50 5.33 -20.67
CA ASP A 86 11.43 3.86 -20.70
C ASP A 86 12.19 3.20 -19.54
N SER A 87 13.18 3.90 -18.99
CA SER A 87 13.96 3.50 -17.81
C SER A 87 13.07 3.32 -16.56
N CYS A 88 11.93 4.02 -16.49
CA CYS A 88 10.96 3.86 -15.40
C CYS A 88 10.36 2.44 -15.33
N LEU A 89 10.25 1.75 -16.47
CA LEU A 89 9.76 0.36 -16.54
C LEU A 89 10.85 -0.65 -16.21
N ARG A 90 12.12 -0.25 -16.30
CA ARG A 90 13.30 -1.06 -16.02
C ARG A 90 13.95 -0.67 -14.70
N PHE A 91 13.15 -0.30 -13.70
CA PHE A 91 13.62 0.17 -12.39
C PHE A 91 14.57 -0.80 -11.68
N TYR A 92 14.46 -2.11 -11.96
CA TYR A 92 15.29 -3.18 -11.42
C TYR A 92 16.72 -3.18 -11.97
N GLU A 93 17.01 -2.42 -13.04
CA GLU A 93 18.36 -2.23 -13.59
C GLU A 93 19.14 -1.12 -12.87
N ASN A 94 18.52 -0.42 -11.90
CA ASN A 94 19.16 0.66 -11.16
C ASN A 94 20.12 0.14 -10.09
N ASP A 95 21.37 0.60 -10.11
CA ASP A 95 22.44 0.19 -9.18
C ASP A 95 22.35 0.83 -7.78
N ARG A 96 21.39 1.72 -7.52
CA ARG A 96 21.26 2.40 -6.24
C ARG A 96 21.03 1.41 -5.10
N VAL A 97 21.75 1.62 -4.00
CA VAL A 97 21.59 0.79 -2.79
C VAL A 97 20.20 1.01 -2.19
N VAL A 98 19.38 -0.04 -2.18
CA VAL A 98 18.08 -0.10 -1.50
C VAL A 98 18.28 -0.72 -0.11
N ARG A 99 18.10 0.09 0.95
CA ARG A 99 18.27 -0.33 2.36
C ARG A 99 16.91 -0.55 3.04
N THR A 100 16.06 -1.38 2.45
CA THR A 100 14.74 -1.73 2.99
C THR A 100 14.59 -3.24 3.11
N ALA A 101 13.63 -3.70 3.92
CA ALA A 101 13.30 -5.13 4.03
C ALA A 101 12.84 -5.78 2.69
N SER A 102 12.52 -4.96 1.70
CA SER A 102 12.10 -5.36 0.35
C SER A 102 13.23 -5.27 -0.69
N SER A 103 14.50 -5.10 -0.29
CA SER A 103 15.61 -4.85 -1.24
C SER A 103 15.73 -5.89 -2.35
N GLU A 104 15.59 -7.18 -2.01
CA GLU A 104 15.64 -8.29 -2.98
C GLU A 104 14.43 -8.30 -3.92
N GLN A 105 13.28 -7.77 -3.46
CA GLN A 105 12.05 -7.71 -4.24
C GLN A 105 12.11 -6.60 -5.29
N VAL A 106 12.65 -5.43 -4.91
CA VAL A 106 12.79 -4.26 -5.78
C VAL A 106 13.84 -4.48 -6.89
N ARG A 107 14.72 -5.47 -6.73
CA ARG A 107 15.72 -5.87 -7.74
C ARG A 107 15.19 -6.83 -8.81
N ARG A 108 13.90 -7.11 -8.83
CA ARG A 108 13.25 -7.97 -9.83
C ARG A 108 12.25 -7.18 -10.66
N PRO A 109 11.97 -7.60 -11.91
CA PRO A 109 10.81 -7.11 -12.65
C PRO A 109 9.53 -7.26 -11.83
N ILE A 110 8.49 -6.48 -12.15
CA ILE A 110 7.19 -6.62 -11.47
C ILE A 110 6.69 -8.06 -11.59
N TYR A 111 6.30 -8.62 -10.44
CA TYR A 111 5.85 -9.99 -10.33
C TYR A 111 4.56 -10.06 -9.49
N LYS A 112 3.70 -11.03 -9.82
CA LYS A 112 2.41 -11.28 -9.14
C LYS A 112 2.56 -12.10 -7.84
N GLU A 113 3.73 -12.68 -7.60
CA GLU A 113 4.02 -13.48 -6.41
C GLU A 113 3.92 -12.65 -5.13
N GLY A 114 3.40 -13.25 -4.06
CA GLY A 114 3.29 -12.59 -2.76
C GLY A 114 2.02 -11.78 -2.54
N VAL A 115 1.28 -11.37 -3.59
CA VAL A 115 0.01 -10.59 -3.48
C VAL A 115 -0.95 -11.27 -2.51
N ASP A 116 -1.17 -12.57 -2.70
CA ASP A 116 -2.17 -13.38 -2.01
C ASP A 116 -1.60 -14.30 -0.90
N HIS A 117 -0.34 -14.13 -0.48
CA HIS A 117 0.24 -15.00 0.57
C HIS A 117 -0.54 -15.03 1.88
N TRP A 118 -1.26 -13.95 2.19
CA TRP A 118 -2.12 -13.87 3.36
C TRP A 118 -3.28 -14.88 3.30
N ARG A 119 -3.73 -15.32 2.12
CA ARG A 119 -4.82 -16.30 1.96
C ARG A 119 -4.49 -17.65 2.58
N ASN A 120 -3.23 -18.06 2.51
CA ASN A 120 -2.74 -19.28 3.16
C ASN A 120 -2.89 -19.25 4.68
N TYR A 121 -3.05 -18.06 5.26
CA TYR A 121 -3.16 -17.82 6.68
C TYR A 121 -4.51 -17.21 7.08
N GLU A 122 -5.46 -17.12 6.14
CA GLU A 122 -6.68 -16.35 6.31
C GLU A 122 -7.49 -16.77 7.56
N ALA A 123 -7.49 -18.07 7.87
CA ALA A 123 -8.16 -18.64 9.04
C ALA A 123 -7.69 -18.08 10.39
N TRP A 124 -6.50 -17.46 10.45
CA TRP A 124 -5.94 -16.87 11.68
C TRP A 124 -5.98 -15.34 11.68
N LEU A 125 -6.50 -14.71 10.62
CA LEU A 125 -6.50 -13.26 10.47
C LEU A 125 -7.76 -12.57 11.00
N ASP A 126 -8.65 -13.28 11.69
CA ASP A 126 -9.88 -12.70 12.24
C ASP A 126 -9.65 -11.46 13.12
N PRO A 127 -8.66 -11.41 14.03
CA PRO A 127 -8.39 -10.20 14.80
C PRO A 127 -8.02 -9.00 13.90
N LEU A 128 -7.27 -9.25 12.83
CA LEU A 128 -6.89 -8.25 11.83
C LEU A 128 -8.11 -7.78 11.03
N LYS A 129 -8.94 -8.71 10.52
CA LYS A 129 -10.17 -8.40 9.78
C LYS A 129 -11.10 -7.49 10.60
N ARG A 130 -11.33 -7.85 11.88
CA ARG A 130 -12.13 -7.02 12.80
C ARG A 130 -11.53 -5.64 13.03
N ALA A 131 -10.21 -5.54 13.21
CA ALA A 131 -9.54 -4.27 13.46
C ALA A 131 -9.51 -3.33 12.25
N LEU A 132 -9.43 -3.89 11.04
CA LEU A 132 -9.55 -3.14 9.78
C LEU A 132 -10.97 -2.59 9.58
N GLY A 133 -11.99 -3.35 9.96
CA GLY A 133 -13.38 -2.93 9.86
C GLY A 133 -13.76 -2.55 8.42
N PRO A 134 -14.51 -1.44 8.20
CA PRO A 134 -14.99 -1.05 6.86
C PRO A 134 -13.91 -0.86 5.80
N VAL A 135 -12.66 -0.59 6.21
CA VAL A 135 -11.53 -0.44 5.28
C VAL A 135 -11.25 -1.73 4.51
N LEU A 136 -11.53 -2.90 5.11
CA LEU A 136 -11.34 -4.17 4.43
C LEU A 136 -12.35 -4.34 3.28
N ASP A 137 -13.62 -4.04 3.54
CA ASP A 137 -14.70 -4.28 2.59
C ASP A 137 -14.77 -3.21 1.49
N ALA A 138 -14.34 -1.98 1.80
CA ALA A 138 -14.34 -0.87 0.85
C ALA A 138 -13.15 -0.90 -0.12
N TYR A 139 -12.12 -1.71 0.12
CA TYR A 139 -10.93 -1.72 -0.71
C TYR A 139 -11.26 -2.10 -2.19
N PRO A 140 -10.74 -1.39 -3.20
CA PRO A 140 -9.67 -0.38 -3.17
C PRO A 140 -10.10 1.06 -2.86
N ASP A 141 -11.39 1.29 -2.65
CA ASP A 141 -11.95 2.60 -2.33
C ASP A 141 -11.77 2.94 -0.84
N VAL A 142 -12.35 4.08 -0.44
CA VAL A 142 -12.28 4.61 0.94
C VAL A 142 -13.68 4.53 1.54
N PRO A 143 -13.86 3.90 2.72
CA PRO A 143 -15.16 3.91 3.38
C PRO A 143 -15.49 5.33 3.87
N ASP A 144 -16.78 5.59 4.11
CA ASP A 144 -17.18 6.83 4.75
C ASP A 144 -16.79 6.82 6.24
N PHE A 145 -15.98 7.79 6.64
CA PHE A 145 -15.54 8.02 8.02
C PHE A 145 -16.31 9.16 8.71
N SER A 146 -17.34 9.70 8.06
CA SER A 146 -18.18 10.73 8.67
C SER A 146 -18.77 10.21 9.98
N PRO A 147 -18.69 10.96 11.09
CA PRO A 147 -19.34 10.56 12.33
C PRO A 147 -20.85 10.45 12.07
N ASN A 148 -21.44 9.29 12.39
CA ASN A 148 -22.89 9.13 12.41
C ASN A 148 -23.47 10.26 13.27
N THR A 149 -24.19 11.17 12.61
CA THR A 149 -24.76 12.37 13.22
C THR A 149 -25.95 12.02 14.10
#